data_AF-A0A920P8N3-F1
#
_entry.id   AF-A0A920P8N3-F1
#
_cell.length_a   1.000
_cell.length_b   1.000
_cell.length_c   1.000
_cell.angle_alpha   90.00
_cell.angle_beta   90.00
_cell.angle_gamma   90.00
#
_symmetry.space_group_name_H-M   'P 1'
#
loop_
_entity.id
_entity.type
_entity.pdbx_description
1 polymer ?
#
loop_
_entity_poly.entity_id
_entity_poly.type
_entity_poly.pdbx_seq_one_letter_code
_entity_poly.pdbx_strand_id
1 'polypeptide(L)' 'MKIARFRDGKRVVYGVLRGDKLVEIRGSIFSKFRMTDTAHELSKVNCYLRLILWRFGVPA' A
#
# COMPACT_ATOMS: atom_id res chain seq x y z
N MET A 1 3.62 -7.62 7.80
CA MET A 1 2.89 -6.43 7.33
C MET A 1 3.18 -6.25 5.85
N LYS A 2 2.16 -6.37 4.99
CA LYS A 2 2.32 -6.27 3.53
C LYS A 2 1.92 -4.84 3.11
N ILE A 3 2.84 -4.12 2.48
CA ILE A 3 2.56 -2.79 1.94
C ILE A 3 2.45 -2.92 0.43
N ALA A 4 1.39 -2.35 -0.14
CA ALA A 4 1.19 -2.30 -1.58
C ALA A 4 1.12 -0.85 -2.05
N ARG A 5 1.55 -0.64 -3.29
CA ARG A 5 1.32 0.59 -4.02
C ARG A 5 0.14 0.36 -4.95
N PHE A 6 -0.87 1.21 -4.83
CA PHE A 6 -2.07 1.11 -5.64
C PHE A 6 -2.38 2.48 -6.24
N ARG A 7 -3.18 2.46 -7.30
CA ARG A 7 -3.67 3.69 -7.91
C ARG A 7 -5.09 3.94 -7.43
N ASP A 8 -5.29 5.09 -6.80
CA ASP A 8 -6.60 5.62 -6.47
C ASP A 8 -6.93 6.76 -7.45
N GLY A 9 -7.75 6.43 -8.46
CA GLY A 9 -8.04 7.32 -9.58
C GLY A 9 -6.79 7.81 -10.32
N LYS A 10 -6.46 9.09 -10.17
CA LYS A 10 -5.26 9.71 -10.79
C LYS A 10 -4.02 9.69 -9.90
N ARG A 11 -4.14 9.31 -8.62
CA ARG A 11 -3.05 9.38 -7.64
C ARG A 11 -2.46 7.99 -7.38
N VAL A 12 -1.15 7.95 -7.19
CA VAL A 12 -0.45 6.75 -6.73
C VAL A 12 -0.28 6.87 -5.22
N VAL A 13 -0.79 5.90 -4.50
CA VAL A 13 -0.85 5.87 -3.03
C VAL A 13 -0.25 4.57 -2.51
N TYR A 14 0.18 4.61 -1.26
CA TYR A 14 0.67 3.44 -0.54
C TYR A 14 -0.36 3.05 0.52
N GLY A 15 -0.48 1.75 0.74
CA GLY A 15 -1.37 1.23 1.77
C GLY A 15 -0.90 -0.10 2.32
N VAL A 16 -1.39 -0.43 3.51
CA VAL A 16 -1.17 -1.73 4.14
C VAL A 16 -2.32 -2.66 3.76
N LEU A 17 -1.96 -3.82 3.21
CA LEU A 17 -2.91 -4.88 2.92
C LEU A 17 -3.30 -5.59 4.23
N ARG A 18 -4.59 -5.55 4.54
CA ARG A 18 -5.27 -6.20 5.67
C ARG A 18 -6.34 -7.12 5.09
N GLY A 19 -5.98 -8.38 4.83
CA GLY A 19 -6.86 -9.31 4.13
C GLY A 19 -7.16 -8.79 2.72
N ASP A 20 -8.43 -8.55 2.42
CA ASP A 20 -8.94 -8.06 1.14
C ASP A 20 -9.09 -6.52 1.08
N LYS A 21 -8.58 -5.82 2.10
CA LYS A 21 -8.66 -4.35 2.21
C LYS A 21 -7.26 -3.73 2.19
N LEU A 22 -7.15 -2.60 1.52
CA LEU A 22 -5.97 -1.75 1.50
C LEU A 22 -6.23 -0.50 2.33
N VAL A 23 -5.58 -0.43 3.49
CA VAL A 23 -5.66 0.76 4.35
C VAL A 23 -4.58 1.72 3.92
N GLU A 24 -4.96 2.91 3.48
CA GLU A 24 -4.01 3.91 3.02
C GLU A 24 -3.08 4.34 4.17
N ILE A 25 -1.85 4.69 3.82
CA ILE A 25 -0.88 5.22 4.77
C ILE A 25 -0.46 6.62 4.35
N ARG A 26 -0.30 7.48 5.35
CA ARG A 26 0.21 8.83 5.17
C ARG A 26 1.61 8.91 5.76
N GLY A 27 2.54 9.44 4.97
CA GLY A 27 3.97 9.51 5.32
C GLY A 27 4.81 8.59 4.44
N SER A 28 6.00 8.25 4.92
CA SER A 28 6.96 7.47 4.14
C SER A 28 7.01 6.03 4.62
N ILE A 29 6.93 5.08 3.69
CA ILE A 29 7.10 3.64 3.95
C ILE A 29 8.49 3.29 4.48
N PHE A 30 9.48 4.16 4.26
CA PHE A 30 10.87 3.95 4.63
C PHE A 30 11.25 4.52 6.00
N SER A 31 10.42 5.39 6.59
CA SER A 31 10.73 6.03 7.88
C SER A 31 9.60 5.84 8.87
N LYS A 32 8.65 6.78 8.90
CA LYS A 32 7.46 6.73 9.74
C LYS A 32 6.25 7.01 8.87
N PHE A 33 5.25 6.15 9.02
CA PHE A 33 3.94 6.35 8.42
C PHE A 33 2.86 6.11 9.46
N ARG A 34 1.73 6.79 9.29
CA ARG A 34 0.50 6.52 10.02
C ARG A 34 -0.49 5.87 9.06
N MET A 35 -1.17 4.84 9.53
CA MET A 35 -2.38 4.35 8.86
C MET A 35 -3.44 5.45 8.93
N THR A 36 -4.13 5.68 7.84
CA THR A 36 -5.30 6.54 7.82
C THR A 36 -6.55 5.69 8.00
N ASP A 37 -7.67 6.35 8.28
CA ASP A 37 -9.00 5.70 8.33
C ASP A 37 -9.55 5.38 6.93
N THR A 38 -8.80 5.72 5.87
CA THR A 38 -9.20 5.46 4.49
C THR A 38 -8.86 4.03 4.10
N ALA A 39 -9.88 3.17 4.05
CA ALA A 39 -9.76 1.80 3.58
C ALA A 39 -10.37 1.65 2.18
N HIS A 40 -9.60 1.04 1.29
CA HIS A 40 -9.97 0.72 -0.07
C HIS A 40 -10.15 -0.78 -0.24
N GLU A 41 -11.13 -1.20 -1.02
CA GLU A 41 -11.34 -2.60 -1.33
C GLU A 41 -10.37 -3.04 -2.43
N LEU A 42 -9.66 -4.17 -2.25
CA LEU A 42 -8.63 -4.60 -3.20
C LEU A 42 -9.18 -4.77 -4.63
N SER A 43 -10.44 -5.20 -4.73
CA SER A 43 -11.16 -5.38 -6.01
C SER A 43 -11.47 -4.06 -6.73
N LYS A 44 -11.52 -2.94 -6.01
CA LYS A 44 -11.88 -1.62 -6.56
C LYS A 44 -10.66 -0.78 -6.94
N VAL A 45 -9.50 -1.09 -6.39
CA VAL A 45 -8.26 -0.34 -6.67
C VAL A 45 -7.37 -1.10 -7.64
N ASN A 46 -6.83 -0.37 -8.61
CA ASN A 46 -5.87 -0.96 -9.53
C ASN A 46 -4.52 -1.08 -8.81
N CYS A 47 -4.29 -2.25 -8.22
CA CYS A 47 -3.03 -2.58 -7.59
C CYS A 47 -2.01 -2.93 -8.65
N TYR A 48 -0.93 -2.16 -8.69
CA TYR A 48 0.27 -2.63 -9.38
C TYR A 48 0.81 -3.78 -8.52
N LEU A 49 0.43 -5.01 -8.88
CA LEU A 49 0.80 -6.25 -8.20
C LEU A 49 2.30 -6.55 -8.42
N ARG A 50 3.16 -5.63 -7.99
CA ARG A 50 4.59 -5.83 -7.76
C ARG A 50 4.80 -5.38 -6.33
N LEU A 51 4.69 -6.34 -5.41
CA LEU A 51 4.81 -6.16 -3.96
C LEU A 51 6.10 -5.38 -3.65
N ILE A 52 5.98 -4.07 -3.41
CA ILE A 52 7.14 -3.19 -3.26
C ILE A 52 7.90 -3.45 -1.96
N LEU A 53 7.27 -3.99 -0.92
CA LEU A 53 7.96 -4.26 0.33
C LEU A 53 7.46 -5.56 0.97
N TRP A 54 8.03 -6.68 0.53
CA TRP A 54 8.33 -7.75 1.48
C TRP A 54 9.43 -7.22 2.39
N ARG A 55 9.23 -7.33 3.70
CA ARG A 55 9.78 -6.45 4.73
C ARG A 55 11.31 -6.36 4.82
N PHE A 56 12.09 -7.16 4.09
CA PHE A 56 13.54 -7.09 3.91
C PHE A 56 13.87 -7.93 2.65
N GLY A 57 14.66 -7.40 1.72
CA GLY A 57 15.21 -8.18 0.59
C GLY A 57 14.54 -7.96 -0.76
N VAL A 58 14.83 -6.84 -1.40
CA VAL A 58 14.88 -6.75 -2.87
C VAL A 58 16.35 -6.47 -3.21
N PRO A 59 17.12 -7.43 -3.76
CA PRO A 59 18.39 -7.09 -4.39
C PRO A 59 18.11 -6.30 -5.68
N ALA A 60 19.06 -5.43 -5.99
CA ALA A 60 19.07 -4.44 -7.07
C ALA A 60 18.55 -4.96 -8.43
#